data_AF-A0A8B8AWH1-F1
#
_entry.id   AF-A0A8B8AWH1-F1
#
_cell.length_a   1.000
_cell.length_b   1.000
_cell.length_c   1.000
_cell.angle_alpha   90.00
_cell.angle_beta   90.00
_cell.angle_gamma   90.00
#
_symmetry.space_group_name_H-M   'P 1'
#
loop_
_entity.id
_entity.type
_entity.pdbx_description
1 polymer ?
#
loop_
_entity_poly.entity_id
_entity_poly.type
_entity_poly.pdbx_seq_one_letter_code
_entity_poly.pdbx_strand_id
1 'polypeptide(L)'
;MTQTFISSQAGLSTTEPKKEFLDKSKVVIKIYTDYTPLWRVVCVEADWAWISGRDKTIARIDTNGSIQDTVTTTDDWPNDIAMTRQRELIFSENTSKAVKIVRRGNIETLMTTPHGWEPWGLCCTRFGDILVHICNGGRNKLLRYEGEK
;
A
#
# COMPACT_ATOMS: atom_id res chain seq x y z
N MET A 1 49.31 45.53 24.97
CA MET A 1 48.60 44.80 26.05
C MET A 1 47.58 43.92 25.36
N THR A 2 47.79 42.61 25.49
CA THR A 2 47.02 41.49 24.94
C THR A 2 45.56 41.47 25.38
N GLN A 3 44.62 41.08 24.49
CA GLN A 3 43.78 39.91 24.78
C GLN A 3 43.11 39.34 23.52
N THR A 4 43.46 38.09 23.23
CA THR A 4 42.76 37.15 22.37
C THR A 4 41.49 36.66 23.07
N PHE A 5 40.38 36.49 22.35
CA PHE A 5 39.32 35.58 22.78
C PHE A 5 39.08 34.52 21.69
N ILE A 6 39.45 33.29 22.06
CA ILE A 6 39.01 32.05 21.42
C ILE A 6 37.61 31.76 21.95
N SER A 7 36.66 31.42 21.08
CA SER A 7 35.47 30.67 21.46
C SER A 7 35.32 29.50 20.51
N SER A 8 35.61 28.32 21.06
CA SER A 8 35.42 27.01 20.45
C SER A 8 33.94 26.71 20.32
N GLN A 9 33.46 26.40 19.11
CA GLN A 9 32.26 25.57 18.99
C GLN A 9 32.69 24.12 18.96
N ALA A 10 32.34 23.43 20.05
CA ALA A 10 32.38 21.99 20.15
C ALA A 10 31.66 21.38 18.95
N GLY A 11 32.35 20.47 18.26
CA GLY A 11 31.74 19.63 17.24
C GLY A 11 30.58 18.88 17.86
N LEU A 12 29.36 19.25 17.49
CA LEU A 12 28.19 18.45 17.76
C LEU A 12 28.33 17.20 16.90
N SER A 13 28.89 16.14 17.48
CA SER A 13 28.84 14.80 16.91
C SER A 13 27.38 14.37 16.88
N THR A 14 26.68 14.71 15.80
CA THR A 14 25.43 14.05 15.46
C THR A 14 25.78 12.61 15.12
N THR A 15 25.69 11.73 16.11
CA THR A 15 25.58 10.30 15.85
C THR A 15 24.28 10.09 15.07
N GLU A 16 24.38 10.12 13.75
CA GLU A 16 23.32 9.59 12.90
C GLU A 16 23.03 8.18 13.38
N PRO A 17 21.76 7.79 13.61
CA PRO A 17 21.44 6.43 13.95
C PRO A 17 21.97 5.56 12.81
N LYS A 18 22.96 4.72 13.11
CA LYS A 18 23.39 3.67 12.19
C LYS A 18 22.16 2.87 11.84
N LYS A 19 21.67 3.07 10.63
CA LYS A 19 20.58 2.31 10.04
C LYS A 19 21.08 0.86 9.97
N GLU A 20 20.77 0.06 10.99
CA GLU A 20 21.01 -1.37 10.96
C GLU A 20 20.21 -1.91 9.77
N PHE A 21 20.93 -2.15 8.67
CA PHE A 21 20.38 -2.71 7.46
C PHE A 21 19.79 -4.08 7.78
N LEU A 22 18.79 -4.45 6.97
CA LEU A 22 17.89 -5.63 7.01
C LEU A 22 18.58 -7.02 7.04
N ASP A 23 19.85 -7.09 7.44
CA ASP A 23 20.75 -8.25 7.35
C ASP A 23 20.39 -9.38 8.34
N LYS A 24 19.41 -9.15 9.21
CA LYS A 24 18.80 -10.17 10.07
C LYS A 24 17.30 -10.17 9.86
N SER A 25 16.83 -10.84 8.81
CA SER A 25 15.41 -11.17 8.71
C SER A 25 15.04 -12.07 9.89
N LYS A 26 14.11 -11.62 10.72
CA LYS A 26 13.55 -12.41 11.81
C LYS A 26 12.05 -12.57 11.58
N VAL A 27 11.56 -13.80 11.71
CA VAL A 27 10.12 -14.03 11.81
C VAL A 27 9.68 -13.52 13.18
N VAL A 28 8.93 -12.41 13.19
CA VAL A 28 8.38 -11.83 14.43
C VAL A 28 7.07 -12.53 14.81
N ILE A 29 6.23 -12.82 13.81
CA ILE A 29 4.93 -13.47 14.00
C ILE A 29 4.60 -14.31 12.77
N LYS A 30 3.77 -15.34 12.98
CA LYS A 30 3.15 -16.13 11.91
C LYS A 30 1.64 -16.02 12.04
N ILE A 31 1.00 -15.59 10.96
CA ILE A 31 -0.45 -15.44 10.87
C ILE A 31 -0.93 -16.42 9.80
N TYR A 32 -1.91 -17.24 10.14
CA TYR A 32 -2.52 -18.20 9.22
C TYR A 32 -3.79 -17.59 8.62
N THR A 33 -4.01 -17.81 7.32
CA THR A 33 -5.15 -17.28 6.57
C THR A 33 -5.67 -18.35 5.63
N ASP A 34 -6.97 -18.31 5.31
CA ASP A 34 -7.58 -19.27 4.38
C ASP A 34 -7.29 -18.96 2.90
N TYR A 35 -6.64 -17.82 2.61
CA TYR A 35 -6.25 -17.40 1.27
C TYR A 35 -5.16 -18.30 0.69
N THR A 36 -5.49 -19.06 -0.35
CA THR A 36 -4.58 -20.02 -0.98
C THR A 36 -4.62 -19.95 -2.52
N PRO A 37 -3.65 -19.26 -3.17
CA PRO A 37 -2.56 -18.47 -2.61
C PRO A 37 -2.98 -17.09 -2.06
N LEU A 38 -2.24 -16.61 -1.06
CA LEU A 38 -2.19 -15.20 -0.68
C LEU A 38 -1.24 -14.44 -1.64
N TRP A 39 -1.66 -13.28 -2.13
CA TRP A 39 -0.88 -12.48 -3.09
C TRP A 39 -0.44 -11.14 -2.56
N ARG A 40 -1.31 -10.43 -1.83
CA ARG A 40 -1.05 -9.06 -1.40
C ARG A 40 -1.34 -8.89 0.08
N VAL A 41 -0.51 -8.05 0.69
CA VAL A 41 -0.66 -7.60 2.07
C VAL A 41 -0.36 -6.11 2.11
N VAL A 42 -1.24 -5.32 2.72
CA VAL A 42 -1.02 -3.90 2.97
C VAL A 42 -1.33 -3.60 4.43
N CYS A 43 -0.32 -3.18 5.18
CA CYS A 43 -0.48 -2.87 6.59
C CYS A 43 -1.32 -1.59 6.78
N VAL A 44 -2.22 -1.64 7.75
CA VAL A 44 -2.98 -0.50 8.26
C VAL A 44 -2.53 -0.29 9.70
N GLU A 45 -1.68 0.72 9.89
CA GLU A 45 -1.03 0.97 11.18
C GLU A 45 -0.19 -0.21 11.66
N ALA A 46 -0.08 -0.42 12.98
CA ALA A 46 0.74 -1.47 13.58
C ALA A 46 -0.02 -2.80 13.77
N ASP A 47 -1.35 -2.75 13.87
CA ASP A 47 -2.15 -3.88 14.39
C ASP A 47 -3.00 -4.58 13.34
N TRP A 48 -3.12 -4.00 12.13
CA TRP A 48 -4.03 -4.49 11.11
C TRP A 48 -3.36 -4.61 9.74
N ALA A 49 -3.87 -5.50 8.90
CA ALA A 49 -3.49 -5.57 7.49
C ALA A 49 -4.68 -5.93 6.63
N TRP A 50 -4.76 -5.34 5.44
CA TRP A 50 -5.59 -5.87 4.36
C TRP A 50 -4.82 -6.95 3.60
N ILE A 51 -5.51 -8.03 3.28
CA ILE A 51 -4.97 -9.17 2.55
C ILE A 51 -5.85 -9.49 1.35
N SER A 52 -5.23 -9.90 0.24
CA SER A 52 -5.93 -10.46 -0.91
C SER A 52 -5.14 -11.62 -1.52
N GLY A 53 -5.84 -12.45 -2.27
CA GLY A 53 -5.28 -13.63 -2.91
C GLY A 53 -6.22 -14.14 -3.98
N ARG A 54 -6.17 -15.44 -4.26
CA ARG A 54 -7.09 -16.11 -5.19
C ARG A 54 -8.46 -16.33 -4.55
N ASP A 55 -9.12 -15.25 -4.17
CA ASP A 55 -10.43 -15.23 -3.53
C ASP A 55 -11.18 -13.96 -3.98
N LYS A 56 -12.50 -14.05 -4.01
CA LYS A 56 -13.42 -12.95 -4.34
C LYS A 56 -13.52 -11.92 -3.22
N THR A 57 -12.83 -12.14 -2.12
CA THR A 57 -12.82 -11.26 -0.97
C THR A 57 -11.44 -10.64 -0.73
N ILE A 58 -11.45 -9.45 -0.13
CA ILE A 58 -10.29 -8.82 0.50
C ILE A 58 -10.63 -8.73 1.98
N ALA A 59 -9.78 -9.26 2.85
CA ALA A 59 -10.04 -9.30 4.29
C ALA A 59 -9.10 -8.36 5.05
N ARG A 60 -9.62 -7.68 6.08
CA ARG A 60 -8.82 -6.97 7.07
C ARG A 60 -8.61 -7.86 8.28
N ILE A 61 -7.36 -8.18 8.59
CA ILE A 61 -6.99 -9.08 9.69
C ILE A 61 -6.22 -8.34 10.79
N ASP A 62 -6.35 -8.77 12.05
CA ASP A 62 -5.41 -8.39 13.12
C ASP A 62 -4.10 -9.19 13.06
N THR A 63 -3.19 -8.83 13.96
CA THR A 63 -1.97 -9.58 14.31
C THR A 63 -2.21 -11.02 14.76
N ASN A 64 -3.43 -11.42 15.12
CA ASN A 64 -3.78 -12.82 15.44
C ASN A 64 -4.35 -13.58 14.23
N GLY A 65 -4.60 -12.91 13.11
CA GLY A 65 -5.25 -13.48 11.92
C GLY A 65 -6.77 -13.46 11.94
N SER A 66 -7.40 -12.84 12.93
CA SER A 66 -8.85 -12.71 12.99
C SER A 66 -9.35 -11.68 11.98
N ILE A 67 -10.31 -12.09 11.15
CA ILE A 67 -10.96 -11.23 10.16
C ILE A 67 -11.88 -10.24 10.88
N GLN A 68 -11.63 -8.95 10.67
CA GLN A 68 -12.42 -7.85 11.22
C GLN A 68 -13.37 -7.24 10.22
N ASP A 69 -13.02 -7.31 8.95
CA ASP A 69 -13.77 -6.70 7.87
C ASP A 69 -13.47 -7.45 6.57
N THR A 70 -14.45 -7.45 5.67
CA THR A 70 -14.38 -8.16 4.39
C THR A 70 -15.03 -7.34 3.30
N VAL A 71 -14.32 -7.18 2.19
CA VAL A 71 -14.79 -6.50 0.99
C VAL A 71 -14.94 -7.52 -0.11
N THR A 72 -16.15 -7.68 -0.63
CA THR A 72 -16.42 -8.59 -1.76
C THR A 72 -16.18 -7.86 -3.07
N THR A 73 -15.30 -8.39 -3.91
CA THR A 73 -15.01 -7.87 -5.25
C THR A 73 -16.03 -8.36 -6.28
N THR A 74 -16.10 -7.66 -7.41
CA THR A 74 -16.84 -8.10 -8.59
C THR A 74 -16.13 -9.26 -9.26
N ASP A 75 -14.81 -9.12 -9.43
CA ASP A 75 -13.92 -10.15 -9.97
C ASP A 75 -13.82 -11.33 -8.99
N ASP A 76 -13.43 -12.51 -9.51
CA ASP A 76 -13.10 -13.66 -8.67
C ASP A 76 -11.87 -13.41 -7.80
N TRP A 77 -11.07 -12.40 -8.12
CA TRP A 77 -10.01 -11.84 -7.28
C TRP A 77 -9.54 -10.48 -7.80
N PRO A 78 -9.12 -9.55 -6.93
CA PRO A 78 -8.46 -8.31 -7.35
C PRO A 78 -7.01 -8.58 -7.78
N ASN A 79 -6.47 -7.79 -8.72
CA ASN A 79 -5.05 -7.94 -9.12
C ASN A 79 -4.07 -7.36 -8.09
N ASP A 80 -4.44 -6.25 -7.46
CA ASP A 80 -3.65 -5.58 -6.43
C ASP A 80 -4.53 -4.80 -5.46
N ILE A 81 -3.97 -4.50 -4.30
CA ILE A 81 -4.57 -3.68 -3.26
C ILE A 81 -3.54 -2.64 -2.78
N ALA A 82 -4.01 -1.47 -2.37
CA ALA A 82 -3.19 -0.44 -1.74
C ALA A 82 -4.04 0.39 -0.77
N MET A 83 -3.38 1.20 0.05
CA MET A 83 -4.04 2.15 0.95
C MET A 83 -3.80 3.57 0.46
N THR A 84 -4.84 4.40 0.46
CA THR A 84 -4.69 5.84 0.22
C THR A 84 -4.05 6.55 1.41
N ARG A 85 -3.63 7.81 1.23
CA ARG A 85 -3.14 8.67 2.33
C ARG A 85 -4.19 8.83 3.45
N GLN A 86 -5.48 8.81 3.08
CA GLN A 86 -6.63 8.89 3.98
C GLN A 86 -7.01 7.53 4.59
N ARG A 87 -6.18 6.50 4.38
CA ARG A 87 -6.38 5.14 4.91
C ARG A 87 -7.66 4.49 4.38
N GLU A 88 -7.96 4.74 3.12
CA GLU A 88 -9.04 4.06 2.40
C GLU A 88 -8.42 2.93 1.57
N LEU A 89 -9.04 1.75 1.58
CA LEU A 89 -8.60 0.64 0.75
C LEU A 89 -8.93 0.93 -0.71
N ILE A 90 -7.96 0.76 -1.59
CA ILE A 90 -8.16 0.73 -3.05
C ILE A 90 -7.74 -0.62 -3.61
N PHE A 91 -8.41 -1.04 -4.68
CA PHE A 91 -8.12 -2.31 -5.35
C PHE A 91 -8.45 -2.23 -6.84
N SER A 92 -7.75 -3.01 -7.64
CA SER A 92 -7.90 -3.02 -9.10
C SER A 92 -8.71 -4.22 -9.58
N GLU A 93 -9.65 -3.99 -10.48
CA GLU A 93 -10.50 -5.03 -11.08
C GLU A 93 -10.43 -5.00 -12.61
N ASN A 94 -10.28 -6.19 -13.19
CA ASN A 94 -10.28 -6.41 -14.63
C ASN A 94 -11.70 -6.43 -15.20
N THR A 95 -12.72 -6.96 -14.53
CA THR A 95 -14.08 -7.01 -15.11
C THR A 95 -14.65 -5.61 -15.27
N SER A 96 -14.51 -4.78 -14.22
CA SER A 96 -15.00 -3.40 -14.23
C SER A 96 -14.04 -2.41 -14.90
N LYS A 97 -12.83 -2.85 -15.30
CA LYS A 97 -11.76 -2.03 -15.90
C LYS A 97 -11.51 -0.77 -15.06
N ALA A 98 -11.44 -0.95 -13.74
CA ALA A 98 -11.46 0.16 -12.81
C ALA A 98 -10.59 -0.09 -11.58
N VAL A 99 -10.19 1.02 -10.96
CA VAL A 99 -9.73 1.03 -9.58
C VAL A 99 -10.93 1.39 -8.71
N LYS A 100 -11.18 0.57 -7.70
CA LYS A 100 -12.24 0.75 -6.71
C LYS A 100 -11.67 1.30 -5.42
N ILE A 101 -12.51 1.97 -4.65
CA ILE A 101 -12.19 2.50 -3.32
C ILE A 101 -13.28 2.13 -2.32
N VAL A 102 -12.88 1.79 -1.11
CA VAL A 102 -13.79 1.53 0.01
C VAL A 102 -13.90 2.79 0.86
N ARG A 103 -15.08 3.42 0.85
CA ARG A 103 -15.39 4.63 1.61
C ARG A 103 -16.62 4.42 2.46
N ARG A 104 -16.49 4.61 3.77
CA ARG A 104 -17.61 4.51 4.73
C ARG A 104 -18.42 3.22 4.58
N GLY A 105 -17.73 2.10 4.31
CA GLY A 105 -18.33 0.77 4.11
C GLY A 105 -18.90 0.51 2.72
N ASN A 106 -18.86 1.48 1.79
CA ASN A 106 -19.31 1.31 0.42
C ASN A 106 -18.14 1.18 -0.55
N ILE A 107 -18.36 0.43 -1.64
CA ILE A 107 -17.41 0.31 -2.75
C ILE A 107 -17.81 1.30 -3.84
N GLU A 108 -16.90 2.20 -4.19
CA GLU A 108 -17.07 3.21 -5.24
C GLU A 108 -16.05 3.00 -6.36
N THR A 109 -16.38 3.44 -7.57
CA THR A 109 -15.40 3.51 -8.66
C THR A 109 -14.56 4.77 -8.48
N LEU A 110 -13.27 4.61 -8.19
CA LEU A 110 -12.35 5.73 -8.07
C LEU A 110 -11.94 6.25 -9.45
N MET A 111 -11.61 5.35 -10.37
CA MET A 111 -11.30 5.69 -11.76
C MET A 111 -11.52 4.50 -12.68
N THR A 112 -11.77 4.78 -13.96
CA THR A 112 -11.82 3.79 -15.03
C THR A 112 -10.58 3.90 -15.92
N THR A 113 -10.11 2.77 -16.44
CA THR A 113 -8.99 2.74 -17.37
C THR A 113 -9.45 3.08 -18.80
N PRO A 114 -8.56 3.59 -19.67
CA PRO A 114 -8.88 3.78 -21.08
C PRO A 114 -9.31 2.48 -21.76
N HIS A 115 -10.13 2.57 -22.81
CA HIS A 115 -10.67 1.40 -23.49
C HIS A 115 -9.58 0.38 -23.90
N GLY A 116 -9.80 -0.88 -23.55
CA GLY A 116 -8.88 -1.99 -23.80
C GLY A 116 -7.71 -2.11 -22.83
N TRP A 117 -7.58 -1.23 -21.83
CA TRP A 117 -6.57 -1.33 -20.79
C TRP A 117 -7.14 -1.88 -19.49
N GLU A 118 -6.36 -2.67 -18.79
CA GLU A 118 -6.75 -3.33 -17.55
C GLU A 118 -5.87 -2.86 -16.40
N PRO A 119 -6.41 -2.55 -15.21
CA PRO A 119 -5.61 -2.14 -14.07
C PRO A 119 -5.01 -3.36 -13.35
N TRP A 120 -3.73 -3.27 -13.03
CA TRP A 120 -2.96 -4.33 -12.38
C TRP A 120 -2.34 -3.83 -11.08
N GLY A 121 -1.11 -3.33 -11.12
CA GLY A 121 -0.43 -2.84 -9.93
C GLY A 121 -0.97 -1.50 -9.42
N LEU A 122 -1.03 -1.34 -8.10
CA LEU A 122 -1.41 -0.10 -7.42
C LEU A 122 -0.31 0.39 -6.49
N CYS A 123 -0.13 1.70 -6.41
CA CYS A 123 0.74 2.32 -5.43
C CYS A 123 0.20 3.70 -5.03
N CYS A 124 0.07 3.97 -3.73
CA CYS A 124 -0.17 5.30 -3.23
C CYS A 124 1.17 5.95 -2.85
N THR A 125 1.44 7.12 -3.40
CA THR A 125 2.61 7.91 -3.03
C THR A 125 2.41 8.57 -1.66
N ARG A 126 3.51 9.01 -1.05
CA ARG A 126 3.48 9.80 0.20
C ARG A 126 2.68 11.10 0.10
N PHE A 127 2.51 11.64 -1.12
CA PHE A 127 1.76 12.87 -1.37
C PHE A 127 0.26 12.61 -1.58
N GLY A 128 -0.15 11.34 -1.65
CA GLY A 128 -1.54 10.95 -1.87
C GLY A 128 -1.88 10.65 -3.33
N ASP A 129 -0.95 10.82 -4.26
CA ASP A 129 -1.18 10.40 -5.64
C ASP A 129 -1.28 8.89 -5.74
N ILE A 130 -2.15 8.43 -6.63
CA ILE A 130 -2.34 7.00 -6.91
C ILE A 130 -1.73 6.70 -8.27
N LEU A 131 -0.78 5.77 -8.28
CA LEU A 131 -0.15 5.24 -9.47
C LEU A 131 -0.81 3.91 -9.83
N VAL A 132 -1.22 3.77 -11.09
CA VAL A 132 -1.91 2.58 -11.60
C VAL A 132 -1.14 2.02 -12.78
N HIS A 133 -0.57 0.83 -12.61
CA HIS A 133 -0.06 0.05 -13.72
C HIS A 133 -1.23 -0.51 -14.51
N ILE A 134 -1.25 -0.26 -15.81
CA ILE A 134 -2.25 -0.79 -16.72
C ILE A 134 -1.61 -1.64 -17.82
N CYS A 135 -2.28 -2.71 -18.22
CA CYS A 135 -1.84 -3.65 -19.25
C CYS A 135 -2.85 -3.73 -20.41
N ASN A 136 -2.36 -3.86 -21.64
CA ASN A 136 -3.16 -4.20 -22.81
C ASN A 136 -2.31 -5.06 -23.77
N GLY A 137 -2.59 -6.36 -23.81
CA GLY A 137 -1.93 -7.29 -24.74
C GLY A 137 -0.41 -7.29 -24.60
N GLY A 138 0.11 -7.26 -23.37
CA GLY A 138 1.55 -7.25 -23.07
C GLY A 138 2.20 -5.86 -23.07
N ARG A 139 1.48 -4.80 -23.50
CA ARG A 139 1.95 -3.41 -23.36
C ARG A 139 1.60 -2.89 -21.98
N ASN A 140 2.55 -2.20 -21.35
CA ASN A 140 2.40 -1.64 -20.01
C ASN A 140 2.43 -0.11 -20.05
N LYS A 141 1.59 0.54 -19.23
CA LYS A 141 1.65 1.97 -18.95
C LYS A 141 1.46 2.21 -17.46
N LEU A 142 1.88 3.39 -17.01
CA LEU A 142 1.63 3.89 -15.66
C LEU A 142 0.74 5.13 -15.77
N LEU A 143 -0.41 5.09 -15.13
CA LEU A 143 -1.26 6.26 -14.92
C LEU A 143 -0.94 6.87 -13.55
N ARG A 144 -1.00 8.20 -13.45
CA ARG A 144 -0.91 8.93 -12.18
C ARG A 144 -2.20 9.71 -12.00
N TYR A 145 -2.90 9.42 -10.91
CA TYR A 145 -4.02 10.21 -10.43
C TYR A 145 -3.51 11.11 -9.30
N GLU A 146 -3.63 12.42 -9.49
CA GLU A 146 -3.19 13.38 -8.47
C GLU A 146 -4.07 13.27 -7.23
N GLY A 147 -3.43 13.18 -6.07
CA GLY A 147 -4.13 13.17 -4.80
C GLY A 147 -4.68 14.55 -4.47
N GLU A 148 -5.79 14.59 -3.74
CA GLU A 148 -6.27 15.83 -3.13
C GLU A 148 -5.20 16.35 -2.16
N LYS A 149 -4.79 17.62 -2.35
CA LYS A 149 -3.76 18.27 -1.55
C LYS A 149 -4.23 18.47 -0.11
#